data_AF-A6USC6-F1
#
_entry.id   AF-A6USC6-F1
#
_cell.length_a   1.000
_cell.length_b   1.000
_cell.length_c   1.000
_cell.angle_alpha   90.00
_cell.angle_beta   90.00
_cell.angle_gamma   90.00
#
_symmetry.space_group_name_H-M   'P 1'
#
loop_
_entity.id
_entity.type
_entity.pdbx_description
1 polymer ?
#
loop_
_entity_poly.entity_id
_entity_poly.type
_entity_poly.pdbx_seq_one_letter_code
_entity_poly.pdbx_strand_id
1 'polypeptide(L)' 'MKINSNLDKMAIELLINAPLMDKSEMHETIIQLKKMAAKKSGKRKVKLVMDFWADKAYKITMESA' A
#
# COMPACT_ATOMS: atom_id res chain seq x y z
N MET A 1 -7.55 5.02 -10.49
CA MET A 1 -6.09 5.27 -10.66
C MET A 1 -5.47 4.08 -11.38
N LYS A 2 -4.50 4.29 -12.29
CA LYS A 2 -3.66 3.21 -12.84
C LYS A 2 -2.37 3.13 -12.01
N ILE A 3 -1.77 1.95 -11.88
CA ILE A 3 -0.43 1.80 -11.28
C ILE A 3 0.55 2.54 -12.19
N ASN A 4 1.15 3.62 -11.70
CA ASN A 4 1.91 4.53 -12.55
C ASN A 4 3.16 5.09 -11.87
N SER A 5 3.49 4.62 -10.67
CA SER A 5 4.71 5.00 -9.96
C SER A 5 5.35 3.83 -9.24
N ASN A 6 6.68 3.88 -9.07
CA ASN A 6 7.42 2.91 -8.26
C ASN A 6 6.88 2.85 -6.81
N LEU A 7 6.38 3.98 -6.29
CA LEU A 7 5.74 4.02 -4.97
C LEU A 7 4.48 3.14 -4.91
N ASP A 8 3.70 3.06 -5.99
CA ASP A 8 2.52 2.18 -6.01
C ASP A 8 2.93 0.72 -5.99
N LYS A 9 3.94 0.34 -6.78
CA LYS A 9 4.44 -1.05 -6.84
C LYS A 9 4.96 -1.50 -5.48
N MET A 10 5.82 -0.70 -4.86
CA MET A 10 6.37 -0.99 -3.53
C MET A 10 5.27 -1.08 -2.46
N ALA A 11 4.30 -0.17 -2.49
CA ALA A 11 3.21 -0.18 -1.51
C ALA A 11 2.33 -1.42 -1.65
N ILE A 12 2.01 -1.81 -2.89
CA ILE A 12 1.22 -3.01 -3.19
C ILE A 12 1.98 -4.28 -2.75
N GLU A 13 3.28 -4.35 -3.01
CA GLU A 13 4.12 -5.48 -2.60
C GLU A 13 4.20 -5.63 -1.06
N LEU A 14 4.37 -4.51 -0.34
CA LEU A 14 4.31 -4.50 1.13
C LEU A 14 2.95 -5.02 1.64
N LEU A 15 1.85 -4.61 1.00
CA LEU A 15 0.50 -5.03 1.39
C LEU A 15 0.20 -6.49 1.06
N ILE A 16 0.75 -7.04 -0.03
CA ILE A 16 0.66 -8.47 -0.35
C ILE A 16 1.33 -9.31 0.73
N ASN A 17 2.48 -8.85 1.24
CA ASN A 17 3.23 -9.54 2.29
C ASN A 17 2.71 -9.27 3.71
N ALA A 18 1.73 -8.37 3.87
CA ALA A 18 1.18 -7.99 5.17
C ALA A 18 0.69 -9.18 6.03
N PRO A 19 0.07 -10.24 5.47
CA PRO A 19 -0.32 -11.41 6.28
C PRO A 19 0.84 -12.17 6.94
N LEU A 20 2.07 -11.97 6.47
CA LEU A 20 3.27 -12.63 7.00
C LEU A 20 3.97 -11.78 8.07
N MET A 21 3.56 -10.54 8.26
CA MET A 21 4.20 -9.59 9.17
C MET A 21 3.70 -9.79 10.60
N ASP A 22 4.58 -9.60 11.57
CA ASP A 22 4.17 -9.46 12.96
C ASP A 22 3.53 -8.09 13.25
N LYS A 23 3.07 -7.89 14.48
CA LYS A 23 2.39 -6.65 14.89
C LYS A 23 3.29 -5.41 14.80
N SER A 24 4.58 -5.55 15.10
CA SER A 24 5.56 -4.45 15.03
C SER A 24 5.85 -4.09 13.58
N GLU A 25 6.13 -5.09 12.75
CA GLU A 25 6.38 -4.93 11.31
C GLU A 25 5.18 -4.32 10.59
N MET A 26 3.98 -4.76 10.92
CA MET A 26 2.73 -4.19 10.41
C MET A 26 2.59 -2.70 10.79
N HIS A 27 2.91 -2.36 12.04
CA HIS A 27 2.84 -0.98 12.51
C HIS A 27 3.81 -0.07 11.75
N GLU A 28 5.06 -0.51 11.57
CA GLU A 28 6.08 0.22 10.81
C GLU A 28 5.70 0.37 9.34
N THR A 29 5.14 -0.71 8.75
CA THR A 29 4.66 -0.72 7.37
C THR A 29 3.55 0.30 7.17
N ILE A 30 2.58 0.40 8.08
CA ILE A 30 1.51 1.42 8.01
C ILE A 30 2.09 2.84 8.05
N ILE A 31 3.10 3.09 8.89
CA ILE A 31 3.77 4.40 8.96
C ILE A 31 4.48 4.71 7.64
N GLN A 32 5.19 3.74 7.08
CA GLN A 32 5.89 3.90 5.81
C GLN A 32 4.93 4.16 4.65
N LEU A 33 3.83 3.40 4.55
CA LEU A 33 2.78 3.60 3.55
C LEU A 33 2.18 5.00 3.61
N LYS A 34 1.88 5.52 4.82
CA LYS A 34 1.39 6.90 4.99
C LYS A 34 2.39 7.94 4.47
N LYS A 35 3.68 7.77 4.76
CA LYS A 35 4.76 8.65 4.25
C LYS A 35 4.84 8.60 2.72
N MET A 36 4.81 7.41 2.14
CA MET A 36 4.84 7.21 0.69
C MET A 36 3.62 7.83 0.00
N ALA A 37 2.43 7.63 0.55
CA ALA A 37 1.18 8.18 0.02
C ALA A 37 1.17 9.71 0.06
N ALA A 38 1.67 10.31 1.15
CA ALA A 38 1.82 11.75 1.28
C ALA A 38 2.83 12.30 0.26
N LYS A 39 3.96 11.60 0.03
CA LYS A 39 4.95 11.96 -0.99
C LYS A 39 4.37 11.91 -2.40
N LYS A 40 3.53 10.91 -2.70
CA LYS A 40 2.92 10.74 -4.03
C LYS A 40 1.84 11.80 -4.34
N SER A 41 1.00 12.12 -3.36
CA SER A 41 -0.29 12.78 -3.62
C SER A 41 -0.56 14.04 -2.79
N GLY A 42 0.35 14.39 -1.89
CA GLY A 42 0.15 15.39 -0.86
C GLY A 42 -0.68 14.87 0.33
N LYS A 43 -0.61 15.58 1.45
CA LYS A 43 -1.21 15.15 2.74
C LYS A 43 -2.73 14.94 2.68
N ARG A 44 -3.45 15.69 1.84
CA ARG A 44 -4.93 15.64 1.75
C ARG A 44 -5.46 14.37 1.08
N LYS A 45 -4.62 13.67 0.29
CA LYS A 45 -5.03 12.52 -0.53
C LYS A 45 -4.47 11.19 -0.04
N VAL A 46 -3.81 11.17 1.12
CA VAL A 46 -3.18 9.97 1.71
C VAL A 46 -4.18 8.81 1.80
N LYS A 47 -5.36 9.04 2.36
CA LYS A 47 -6.39 8.00 2.52
C LYS A 47 -6.77 7.37 1.18
N LEU A 48 -7.09 8.19 0.18
CA LEU A 48 -7.49 7.72 -1.15
C LEU A 48 -6.40 6.88 -1.83
N VAL A 49 -5.12 7.26 -1.65
CA VAL A 49 -4.00 6.49 -2.19
C VAL A 49 -3.82 5.16 -1.45
N MET A 50 -3.95 5.15 -0.13
CA MET A 50 -3.87 3.91 0.66
C MET A 50 -5.02 2.95 0.34
N ASP A 51 -6.25 3.46 0.23
CA ASP A 51 -7.43 2.67 -0.17
C ASP A 51 -7.22 2.07 -1.57
N PHE A 52 -6.64 2.84 -2.50
CA PHE A 52 -6.29 2.35 -3.83
C PHE A 52 -5.24 1.22 -3.79
N TRP A 53 -4.19 1.37 -2.98
CA TRP A 53 -3.17 0.32 -2.85
C TRP A 53 -3.73 -0.96 -2.21
N ALA A 54 -4.59 -0.82 -1.20
CA ALA A 54 -5.25 -1.94 -0.54
C ALA A 54 -6.19 -2.70 -1.51
N ASP A 55 -7.03 -1.99 -2.27
CA ASP A 55 -7.90 -2.58 -3.30
C ASP A 55 -7.08 -3.35 -4.33
N LYS A 56 -5.94 -2.79 -4.75
CA LYS A 56 -5.06 -3.45 -5.73
C LYS A 56 -4.33 -4.65 -5.17
N ALA A 57 -3.78 -4.56 -3.97
CA ALA A 57 -3.14 -5.70 -3.32
C ALA A 57 -4.13 -6.85 -3.14
N TYR A 58 -5.34 -6.56 -2.65
CA TYR A 58 -6.40 -7.54 -2.49
C TYR A 58 -6.76 -8.23 -3.82
N LYS A 59 -7.00 -7.45 -4.89
CA LYS A 59 -7.29 -8.01 -6.22
C LYS A 59 -6.17 -8.90 -6.72
N ILE A 60 -4.92 -8.50 -6.57
CA ILE A 60 -3.77 -9.32 -6.98
C ILE A 60 -3.72 -10.62 -6.18
N THR A 61 -3.90 -10.56 -4.85
CA THR A 61 -3.89 -11.77 -4.02
C THR A 61 -5.05 -12.71 -4.32
N MET A 62 -6.22 -12.18 -4.69
CA MET A 62 -7.42 -12.98 -4.97
C MET A 62 -7.49 -13.50 -6.41
N GLU A 63 -6.93 -12.79 -7.38
CA GLU A 63 -6.81 -13.25 -8.77
C GLU A 63 -5.68 -14.28 -8.94
N SER A 64 -4.73 -14.32 -8.00
CA SER A 64 -3.61 -15.28 -7.99
C SER A 64 -3.85 -16.50 -7.08
N ALA A 65 -5.02 -16.58 -6.44
CA ALA A 65 -5.44 -17.67 -5.55
C ALA A 65 -6.39 -18.63 -6.28
#